data_AF-A0A4Q3SDR6-F1
#
_entry.id   AF-A0A4Q3SDR6-F1
#
_cell.length_a   1.000
_cell.length_b   1.000
_cell.length_c   1.000
_cell.angle_alpha   90.00
_cell.angle_beta   90.00
_cell.angle_gamma   90.00
#
_symmetry.space_group_name_H-M   'P 1'
#
loop_
_entity.id
_entity.type
_entity.pdbx_description
1 polymer ?
#
loop_
_entity_poly.entity_id
_entity_poly.type
_entity_poly.pdbx_seq_one_letter_code
_entity_poly.pdbx_strand_id
1 'polypeptide(L)'
;MKFYNLVIKYRLQLGIFLIIIGIATNVWAGFWPAFPAYLIGLILIAGHFFIGPLRLIQEHMEKGDMEGAERVVNSVRYPNLLYKPIRSAYYTVKGQMAMMKQDFEGAEKHMKKGIDLGSPIKEVEGANLLQIGMIN
;
A
#
# COMPACT_ATOMS: atom_id res chain seq x y z
N MET A 1 17.20 11.93 2.58
CA MET A 1 16.82 10.53 2.84
C MET A 1 16.31 10.26 4.27
N LYS A 2 17.00 10.65 5.35
CA LYS A 2 16.56 10.36 6.75
C LYS A 2 15.28 11.08 7.20
N PHE A 3 15.10 12.36 6.84
CA PHE A 3 13.93 13.15 7.25
C PHE A 3 12.62 12.66 6.63
N TYR A 4 12.63 12.36 5.32
CA TYR A 4 11.49 11.73 4.64
C TYR A 4 11.12 10.41 5.28
N ASN A 5 12.07 9.51 5.55
CA ASN A 5 11.77 8.25 6.24
C ASN A 5 11.18 8.45 7.65
N LEU A 6 11.58 9.51 8.35
CA LEU A 6 11.04 9.88 9.66
C LEU A 6 9.58 10.36 9.55
N VAL A 7 9.31 11.28 8.62
CA VAL A 7 7.94 11.73 8.30
C VAL A 7 7.08 10.55 7.89
N ILE A 8 7.64 9.58 7.15
CA ILE A 8 6.93 8.39 6.71
C ILE A 8 6.65 7.40 7.84
N LYS A 9 7.56 7.29 8.81
CA LYS A 9 7.40 6.40 9.97
C LYS A 9 6.41 6.97 10.98
N TYR A 10 6.39 8.29 11.16
CA TYR A 10 5.54 8.98 12.13
C TYR A 10 4.26 9.59 11.53
N ARG A 11 3.87 9.24 10.29
CA ARG A 11 2.67 9.79 9.61
C ARG A 11 1.41 9.69 10.47
N LEU A 12 1.26 8.58 11.19
CA LEU A 12 0.12 8.33 12.07
C LEU A 12 0.13 9.27 13.28
N GLN A 13 1.28 9.39 13.96
CA GLN A 13 1.47 10.28 15.10
C GLN A 13 1.29 11.75 14.69
N LEU A 14 1.79 12.13 13.52
CA LEU A 14 1.62 13.47 12.95
C LEU A 14 0.14 13.77 12.63
N GLY A 15 -0.57 12.78 12.07
CA GLY A 15 -2.00 12.87 11.80
C GLY A 15 -2.82 13.02 13.09
N ILE A 16 -2.54 12.22 14.12
CA ILE A 16 -3.17 12.33 15.43
C ILE A 16 -2.88 13.69 16.08
N PHE A 17 -1.63 14.16 16.01
CA PHE A 17 -1.24 15.47 16.53
C PHE A 17 -2.00 16.62 15.84
N LEU A 18 -2.17 16.54 14.51
CA LEU A 18 -2.95 17.52 13.75
C LEU A 18 -4.45 17.48 14.08
N ILE A 19 -5.01 16.30 14.36
CA ILE A 19 -6.39 16.19 14.86
C ILE A 19 -6.52 16.87 16.23
N ILE A 20 -5.55 16.67 17.14
CA ILE A 20 -5.52 17.31 18.46
C ILE A 20 -5.43 18.83 18.34
N ILE A 21 -4.56 19.34 17.46
CA ILE A 21 -4.49 20.78 17.13
C ILE A 21 -5.82 21.26 16.56
N GLY A 22 -6.44 20.50 15.66
CA GLY A 22 -7.76 20.80 15.13
C GLY A 22 -8.81 20.93 16.24
N ILE A 23 -8.82 20.01 17.22
CA ILE A 23 -9.71 20.08 18.39
C ILE A 23 -9.46 21.34 19.21
N ALA A 24 -8.20 21.65 19.54
CA ALA A 24 -7.87 22.85 20.30
C ALA A 24 -8.31 24.14 19.57
N THR A 25 -8.03 24.23 18.28
CA THR A 25 -8.43 25.36 17.44
C THR A 25 -9.95 25.45 17.31
N ASN A 26 -10.67 24.33 17.27
CA ASN A 26 -12.13 24.33 17.18
C ASN A 26 -12.77 24.90 18.45
N VAL A 27 -12.21 24.57 19.62
CA VAL A 27 -12.70 25.10 20.91
C VAL A 27 -12.48 26.61 21.03
N TRP A 28 -11.41 27.18 20.47
CA TRP A 28 -11.08 28.61 20.64
C TRP A 28 -11.52 29.50 19.47
N ALA A 29 -11.47 29.01 18.24
CA ALA A 29 -11.68 29.79 17.02
C ALA A 29 -12.81 29.24 16.13
N GLY A 30 -13.47 28.17 16.56
CA GLY A 30 -14.58 27.53 15.86
C GLY A 30 -14.13 26.61 14.71
N PHE A 31 -15.10 26.10 13.96
CA PHE A 31 -14.89 25.05 12.97
C PHE A 31 -14.01 25.47 11.79
N TRP A 32 -14.21 26.68 11.25
CA TRP A 32 -13.58 27.10 9.99
C TRP A 32 -12.04 27.15 10.06
N PRO A 33 -11.40 27.69 11.13
CA PRO A 33 -9.96 27.64 11.28
C PRO A 33 -9.41 26.25 11.63
N ALA A 34 -10.23 25.40 12.26
CA ALA A 34 -9.86 24.03 12.62
C ALA A 34 -9.96 23.05 11.44
N PHE A 35 -10.81 23.36 10.45
CA PHE A 35 -11.11 22.48 9.32
C PHE A 35 -9.86 22.03 8.53
N PRO A 36 -8.91 22.90 8.17
CA PRO A 36 -7.69 22.46 7.49
C PRO A 36 -6.88 21.45 8.31
N ALA A 37 -6.79 21.62 9.63
CA ALA A 37 -6.07 20.70 10.51
C ALA A 37 -6.75 19.32 10.55
N TYR A 38 -8.09 19.28 10.62
CA TYR A 38 -8.85 18.04 10.52
C TYR A 38 -8.70 17.36 9.16
N LEU A 39 -8.78 18.13 8.07
CA LEU A 39 -8.68 17.60 6.72
C LEU A 39 -7.29 16.99 6.47
N ILE A 40 -6.22 17.69 6.84
CA ILE A 40 -4.84 17.20 6.69
C ILE A 40 -4.59 16.01 7.61
N GLY A 41 -5.06 16.06 8.87
CA GLY A 41 -4.96 14.94 9.80
C GLY A 41 -5.65 13.67 9.28
N LEU A 42 -6.86 13.82 8.74
CA LEU A 42 -7.61 12.72 8.13
C LEU A 42 -6.88 12.13 6.92
N ILE A 43 -6.37 12.98 6.01
CA ILE A 43 -5.62 12.53 4.83
C ILE A 43 -4.35 11.77 5.23
N LEU A 44 -3.63 12.23 6.27
CA LEU A 44 -2.42 11.57 6.76
C LEU A 44 -2.73 10.20 7.38
N ILE A 45 -3.80 10.11 8.18
CA ILE A 45 -4.24 8.85 8.80
C ILE A 45 -4.71 7.89 7.71
N ALA A 46 -5.58 8.34 6.80
CA ALA A 46 -6.01 7.54 5.67
C ALA A 46 -4.82 7.06 4.83
N GLY A 47 -3.90 7.97 4.48
CA GLY A 47 -2.69 7.66 3.75
C GLY A 47 -1.79 6.65 4.47
N HIS A 48 -1.74 6.65 5.81
CA HIS A 48 -0.99 5.64 6.57
C HIS A 48 -1.60 4.25 6.38
N PHE A 49 -2.92 4.10 6.50
CA PHE A 49 -3.57 2.80 6.33
C PHE A 49 -3.64 2.34 4.87
N PHE A 50 -3.71 3.26 3.90
CA PHE A 50 -3.70 2.88 2.50
C PHE A 50 -2.30 2.57 1.98
N ILE A 51 -1.28 3.36 2.34
CA ILE A 51 0.10 3.24 1.83
C ILE A 51 0.97 2.30 2.69
N GLY A 52 0.67 2.15 3.98
CA GLY A 52 1.39 1.28 4.91
C GLY A 52 1.46 -0.18 4.47
N PRO A 53 0.34 -0.82 4.09
CA PRO A 53 0.33 -2.21 3.63
C PRO A 53 1.24 -2.45 2.41
N LEU A 54 1.34 -1.49 1.49
CA LEU A 54 2.24 -1.61 0.33
C LEU A 54 3.69 -1.75 0.78
N ARG A 55 4.11 -0.87 1.68
CA ARG A 55 5.50 -0.83 2.14
C ARG A 55 5.87 -2.12 2.87
N LEU A 56 4.95 -2.65 3.67
CA LEU A 56 5.14 -3.93 4.35
C LEU A 56 5.27 -5.08 3.34
N ILE A 57 4.39 -5.14 2.33
CA ILE A 57 4.48 -6.15 1.27
C ILE A 57 5.83 -6.06 0.54
N GLN A 58 6.24 -4.86 0.14
CA GLN A 58 7.53 -4.64 -0.54
C GLN A 58 8.71 -5.04 0.35
N GLU A 59 8.69 -4.67 1.63
CA GLU A 59 9.76 -5.02 2.58
C GLU A 59 9.87 -6.53 2.79
N HIS A 60 8.75 -7.25 2.86
CA HIS A 60 8.76 -8.72 2.92
C HIS A 60 9.26 -9.34 1.61
N MET A 61 8.85 -8.80 0.46
CA MET A 61 9.33 -9.22 -0.86
C MET A 61 10.84 -9.00 -1.05
N GLU A 62 11.37 -7.84 -0.64
CA GLU A 62 12.81 -7.51 -0.68
C GLU A 62 13.64 -8.44 0.21
N LYS A 63 13.07 -8.89 1.34
CA LYS A 63 13.71 -9.84 2.26
C LYS A 63 13.54 -11.31 1.84
N GLY A 64 12.79 -11.58 0.76
CA GLY A 64 12.44 -12.95 0.33
C GLY A 64 11.48 -13.67 1.29
N ASP A 65 10.84 -12.94 2.21
CA ASP A 65 9.89 -13.47 3.19
C ASP A 65 8.48 -13.54 2.58
N MET A 66 8.25 -14.57 1.78
CA MET A 66 6.98 -14.78 1.09
C MET A 66 5.81 -15.03 2.06
N GLU A 67 6.05 -15.66 3.21
CA GLU A 67 5.01 -15.90 4.23
C GLU A 67 4.58 -14.62 4.93
N GLY A 68 5.52 -13.72 5.23
CA GLY A 68 5.23 -12.38 5.74
C GLY A 68 4.42 -11.56 4.74
N ALA A 69 4.80 -11.62 3.45
CA ALA A 69 4.06 -10.97 2.38
C ALA A 69 2.62 -11.53 2.25
N GLU A 70 2.44 -12.85 2.33
CA GLU A 70 1.12 -13.51 2.29
C GLU A 70 0.22 -13.05 3.45
N ARG A 71 0.76 -12.95 4.67
CA ARG A 71 0.01 -12.46 5.83
C ARG A 71 -0.49 -11.03 5.63
N VAL A 72 0.36 -10.15 5.09
CA VAL A 72 -0.04 -8.77 4.81
C VAL A 72 -1.08 -8.70 3.70
N VAL A 73 -0.91 -9.45 2.61
CA VAL A 73 -1.90 -9.56 1.53
C VAL A 73 -3.25 -10.06 2.06
N ASN A 74 -3.27 -11.12 2.85
CA ASN A 74 -4.49 -11.69 3.42
C ASN A 74 -5.16 -10.76 4.45
N SER A 75 -4.42 -9.84 5.08
CA SER A 75 -4.99 -8.82 5.96
C SER A 75 -5.82 -7.76 5.22
N VAL A 76 -5.62 -7.60 3.90
CA VAL A 76 -6.31 -6.61 3.08
C VAL A 76 -7.70 -7.12 2.69
N ARG A 77 -8.71 -6.75 3.48
CA ARG A 77 -10.12 -7.15 3.23
C ARG A 77 -10.73 -6.50 1.98
N TYR A 78 -10.27 -5.32 1.58
CA TYR A 78 -10.83 -4.56 0.45
C TYR A 78 -9.76 -4.05 -0.53
N PRO A 79 -9.24 -4.92 -1.44
CA PRO A 79 -8.20 -4.55 -2.39
C PRO A 79 -8.61 -3.46 -3.39
N ASN A 80 -9.91 -3.24 -3.59
CA ASN A 80 -10.42 -2.20 -4.49
C ASN A 80 -10.37 -0.78 -3.91
N LEU A 81 -10.13 -0.61 -2.61
CA LEU A 81 -9.87 0.70 -2.02
C LEU A 81 -8.39 1.10 -2.07
N LEU A 82 -7.50 0.17 -2.42
CA LEU A 82 -6.07 0.44 -2.54
C LEU A 82 -5.80 1.32 -3.74
N TYR A 83 -4.92 2.30 -3.56
CA TYR A 83 -4.43 3.14 -4.67
C TYR A 83 -3.76 2.26 -5.75
N LYS A 84 -3.88 2.65 -7.03
CA LYS A 84 -3.53 1.81 -8.21
C LYS A 84 -2.17 1.06 -8.08
N PRO A 85 -1.03 1.72 -7.77
CA PRO A 85 0.26 1.08 -7.48
C PRO A 85 0.23 -0.03 -6.42
N ILE A 86 -0.51 0.20 -5.34
CA ILE A 86 -0.57 -0.71 -4.20
C ILE A 86 -1.33 -1.97 -4.59
N ARG A 87 -2.38 -1.75 -5.37
CA ARG A 87 -3.20 -2.81 -5.92
C ARG A 87 -2.43 -3.66 -6.94
N SER A 88 -1.59 -3.03 -7.77
CA SER A 88 -0.68 -3.73 -8.69
C SER A 88 0.24 -4.69 -7.92
N ALA A 89 0.98 -4.19 -6.93
CA ALA A 89 1.87 -5.00 -6.10
C ALA A 89 1.13 -6.12 -5.35
N TYR A 90 -0.06 -5.84 -4.80
CA TYR A 90 -0.91 -6.85 -4.16
C TYR A 90 -1.22 -8.02 -5.10
N TYR A 91 -1.60 -7.73 -6.35
CA TYR A 91 -1.91 -8.78 -7.33
C TYR A 91 -0.65 -9.48 -7.86
N THR A 92 0.49 -8.80 -7.95
CA THR A 92 1.78 -9.43 -8.26
C THR A 92 2.17 -10.48 -7.23
N VAL A 93 2.14 -10.14 -5.94
CA VAL A 93 2.44 -11.09 -4.87
C VAL A 93 1.44 -12.24 -4.87
N LYS A 94 0.16 -11.94 -5.10
CA LYS A 94 -0.86 -12.98 -5.25
C LYS A 94 -0.59 -13.92 -6.43
N GLY A 95 -0.08 -13.39 -7.54
CA GLY A 95 0.35 -14.18 -8.70
C GLY A 95 1.50 -15.11 -8.35
N GLN A 96 2.55 -14.60 -7.70
CA GLN A 96 3.70 -15.40 -7.25
C GLN A 96 3.30 -16.50 -6.27
N MET A 97 2.39 -16.22 -5.33
CA MET A 97 1.86 -17.24 -4.42
C MET A 97 1.07 -18.33 -5.15
N ALA A 98 0.27 -17.96 -6.15
CA ALA A 98 -0.45 -18.93 -6.97
C ALA A 98 0.52 -19.83 -7.76
N MET A 99 1.61 -19.27 -8.30
CA MET A 99 2.68 -20.06 -8.93
C MET A 99 3.32 -21.07 -7.96
N MET A 100 3.63 -20.64 -6.73
CA MET A 100 4.17 -21.52 -5.68
C MET A 100 3.22 -22.67 -5.33
N LYS A 101 1.91 -22.42 -5.42
CA LYS A 101 0.85 -23.42 -5.19
C LYS A 101 0.52 -24.24 -6.44
N GLN A 102 1.29 -24.10 -7.51
CA GLN A 102 1.07 -24.72 -8.83
C GLN A 102 -0.30 -24.36 -9.47
N ASP A 103 -0.92 -23.27 -9.01
CA ASP A 103 -2.12 -22.68 -9.61
C ASP A 103 -1.71 -21.68 -10.70
N PHE A 104 -1.36 -22.21 -11.87
CA PHE A 104 -0.84 -21.43 -12.98
C PHE A 104 -1.90 -20.52 -13.63
N GLU A 105 -3.16 -20.96 -13.67
CA GLU A 105 -4.27 -20.16 -14.20
C GLU A 105 -4.60 -18.98 -13.26
N GLY A 106 -4.64 -19.23 -11.95
CA GLY A 106 -4.78 -18.19 -10.93
C GLY A 106 -3.60 -17.23 -10.93
N ALA A 107 -2.38 -17.74 -11.12
CA ALA A 107 -1.16 -16.94 -11.23
C ALA A 107 -1.22 -15.97 -12.40
N GLU A 108 -1.51 -16.47 -13.60
CA GLU A 108 -1.60 -15.65 -14.80
C GLU A 108 -2.66 -14.56 -14.67
N LYS A 109 -3.85 -14.91 -14.15
CA LYS A 109 -4.95 -13.97 -13.89
C LYS A 109 -4.53 -12.86 -12.93
N HIS A 110 -3.82 -13.20 -11.87
CA HIS A 110 -3.36 -12.22 -10.89
C HIS A 110 -2.21 -11.35 -11.43
N MET A 111 -1.26 -11.93 -12.15
CA MET A 111 -0.15 -11.18 -12.74
C MET A 111 -0.61 -10.21 -13.83
N LYS A 112 -1.49 -10.64 -14.74
CA LYS A 112 -2.10 -9.77 -15.76
C LYS A 112 -2.82 -8.60 -15.11
N LYS A 113 -3.61 -8.86 -14.06
CA LYS A 113 -4.31 -7.80 -13.31
C LYS A 113 -3.33 -6.85 -12.62
N GLY A 114 -2.20 -7.35 -12.12
CA GLY A 114 -1.12 -6.52 -11.57
C GLY A 114 -0.51 -5.57 -12.59
N ILE A 115 -0.28 -6.06 -13.81
CA ILE A 115 0.25 -5.29 -14.95
C ILE A 115 -0.76 -4.24 -15.43
N ASP A 116 -2.01 -4.63 -15.65
CA ASP A 116 -3.09 -3.74 -16.12
C ASP A 116 -3.35 -2.54 -15.19
N LEU A 117 -3.12 -2.74 -13.89
CA LEU A 117 -3.29 -1.69 -12.89
C LEU A 117 -2.18 -0.64 -12.93
N GLY A 118 -1.09 -0.91 -13.65
CA GLY A 118 0.09 -0.06 -13.77
C GLY A 118 0.93 -0.08 -12.50
N SER A 119 2.11 -0.68 -12.58
CA SER A 119 3.14 -0.49 -11.57
C SER A 119 3.84 0.85 -11.83
N PRO A 120 4.03 1.72 -10.81
CA PRO A 120 4.88 2.91 -10.98
C PRO A 120 6.37 2.53 -11.13
N ILE A 121 6.72 1.26 -10.93
CA ILE A 121 8.08 0.71 -11.05
C ILE A 121 8.09 -0.21 -12.27
N LYS A 122 8.70 0.25 -13.38
CA LYS A 122 8.72 -0.46 -14.67
C LYS A 122 9.48 -1.78 -14.61
N GLU A 123 10.46 -1.88 -13.71
CA GLU A 123 11.25 -3.09 -13.48
C GLU A 123 10.39 -4.24 -12.94
N VAL A 124 9.40 -3.93 -12.09
CA VAL A 124 8.45 -4.92 -11.56
C VAL A 124 7.52 -5.43 -12.66
N GLU A 125 7.13 -4.56 -13.59
CA GLU A 125 6.32 -4.93 -14.74
C GLU A 125 7.07 -5.90 -15.66
N GLY A 126 8.34 -5.62 -15.97
CA GLY A 126 9.20 -6.51 -16.74
C GLY A 126 9.40 -7.88 -16.07
N ALA A 127 9.64 -7.92 -14.77
CA ALA A 127 9.77 -9.17 -14.02
C ALA A 127 8.48 -10.00 -14.03
N ASN A 128 7.31 -9.35 -13.93
CA ASN A 128 6.02 -10.04 -14.00
C ASN A 128 5.73 -10.61 -15.39
N LEU A 129 6.07 -9.87 -16.46
CA LEU A 129 5.94 -10.35 -17.84
C LEU A 129 6.82 -11.58 -18.10
N LEU A 130 8.06 -11.57 -17.58
CA LEU A 130 8.94 -12.73 -17.63
C LEU A 130 8.36 -13.93 -16.89
N GLN A 131 7.81 -13.71 -15.69
CA GLN A 131 7.18 -14.78 -14.90
C GLN A 131 5.96 -15.39 -15.62
N ILE A 132 5.11 -14.56 -16.25
CA ILE A 132 4.01 -15.06 -17.11
C ILE A 132 4.57 -15.87 -18.28
N GLY A 133 5.64 -15.40 -18.93
CA GLY A 133 6.30 -16.12 -20.04
C GLY A 133 6.86 -17.48 -19.64
N MET A 134 7.25 -17.67 -18.37
CA MET A 134 7.75 -18.94 -17.84
C MET A 134 6.64 -19.92 -17.43
N ILE A 135 5.39 -19.45 -17.31
CA ILE A 135 4.21 -20.27 -16.96
C ILE A 135 3.57 -20.89 -18.21
N ASN A 136 3.86 -20.36 -19.39
CA ASN A 136 3.36 -20.85 -20.69
C ASN A 136 4.22 -21.98 -21.27
#